data_AF-A0A3N5GUV0-F1
#
_entry.id   AF-A0A3N5GUV0-F1
#
_cell.length_a   1.000
_cell.length_b   1.000
_cell.length_c   1.000
_cell.angle_alpha   90.00
_cell.angle_beta   90.00
_cell.angle_gamma   90.00
#
_symmetry.space_group_name_H-M   'P 1'
#
loop_
_entity.id
_entity.type
_entity.pdbx_description
1 polymer ?
#
loop_
_entity_poly.entity_id
_entity_poly.type
_entity_poly.pdbx_seq_one_letter_code
_entity_poly.pdbx_strand_id
1 'polypeptide(L)'
;MRSGISSQSAPEASVQIDWITVAAQIVNFLVLVWLLGRFLYRPVTEAMSVRERGIAERLAQAAERQEAAALREVEFGERLAAFEREREQRREQVEREASEEKARLIEAARRDAAEAERGWREGLAREQREFAGALHDELAAAVAFAAGRCLADLADTKVEARAIERFVDRLATLDEPARRGLAGADALVVATAFELDAGEQARLEATIRGALAPAGSVRFEHAPQLVLGIELRSADTRVTWSVSEYLAEAQRRIGERMAAAQAAVHVPAPSRASATDA
;
A
#
# COMPACT_ATOMS: atom_id res chain seq x y z
N MET A 1 -2.24 55.37 -159.84
CA MET A 1 -1.91 56.81 -159.91
C MET A 1 -2.75 57.51 -158.85
N ARG A 2 -2.10 58.07 -157.81
CA ARG A 2 -2.68 58.97 -156.78
C ARG A 2 -3.77 58.35 -155.90
N SER A 3 -4.01 58.70 -154.65
CA SER A 3 -3.41 59.53 -153.59
C SER A 3 -4.11 58.95 -152.35
N GLY A 4 -3.48 58.76 -151.20
CA GLY A 4 -2.96 59.84 -150.39
C GLY A 4 -3.94 60.17 -149.26
N ILE A 5 -3.48 59.87 -148.05
CA ILE A 5 -3.47 60.79 -146.90
C ILE A 5 -4.81 61.06 -146.18
N SER A 6 -4.94 60.37 -145.04
CA SER A 6 -5.12 60.90 -143.69
C SER A 6 -5.58 62.36 -143.48
N SER A 7 -6.65 62.55 -142.70
CA SER A 7 -6.78 63.62 -141.69
C SER A 7 -8.10 63.39 -140.94
N GLN A 8 -8.10 62.91 -139.69
CA GLN A 8 -7.94 63.68 -138.43
C GLN A 8 -9.29 64.12 -137.82
N SER A 9 -9.28 64.20 -136.49
CA SER A 9 -10.13 64.93 -135.52
C SER A 9 -11.38 64.24 -134.94
N ALA A 10 -11.30 63.99 -133.62
CA ALA A 10 -12.34 63.69 -132.62
C ALA A 10 -13.44 64.80 -132.56
N PRO A 11 -14.49 64.77 -131.70
CA PRO A 11 -14.81 63.91 -130.54
C PRO A 11 -16.33 63.53 -130.46
N GLU A 12 -16.79 63.10 -129.27
CA GLU A 12 -18.17 63.19 -128.71
C GLU A 12 -18.79 61.83 -128.28
N ALA A 13 -19.32 61.84 -127.05
CA ALA A 13 -19.60 60.68 -126.22
C ALA A 13 -20.95 60.00 -126.51
N SER A 14 -21.01 58.69 -126.29
CA SER A 14 -22.12 58.10 -125.54
C SER A 14 -21.62 56.84 -124.83
N VAL A 15 -21.73 56.84 -123.51
CA VAL A 15 -21.53 55.67 -122.67
C VAL A 15 -22.66 54.70 -123.03
N GLN A 16 -22.41 53.80 -123.98
CA GLN A 16 -23.18 52.56 -124.06
C GLN A 16 -22.76 51.76 -122.84
N ILE A 17 -23.56 51.85 -121.77
CA ILE A 17 -23.50 50.84 -120.72
C ILE A 17 -23.85 49.54 -121.43
N ASP A 18 -22.84 48.72 -121.71
CA ASP A 18 -23.05 47.33 -122.07
C ASP A 18 -23.70 46.66 -120.86
N TRP A 19 -25.03 46.71 -120.79
CA TRP A 19 -25.83 46.14 -119.71
C TRP A 19 -25.55 44.65 -119.53
N ILE A 20 -25.08 43.99 -120.58
CA ILE A 20 -24.59 42.60 -120.56
C ILE A 20 -23.25 42.52 -119.81
N THR A 21 -22.29 43.43 -120.06
CA THR A 21 -21.01 43.50 -119.34
C THR A 21 -21.22 43.88 -117.87
N VAL A 22 -22.13 44.81 -117.59
CA VAL A 22 -22.51 45.18 -116.22
C VAL A 22 -23.20 44.01 -115.51
N ALA A 23 -24.12 43.31 -116.17
CA ALA A 23 -24.74 42.11 -115.60
C ALA A 23 -23.72 41.00 -115.33
N ALA A 24 -22.77 40.78 -116.24
CA ALA A 24 -21.68 39.81 -116.07
C ALA A 24 -20.73 40.20 -114.92
N GLN A 25 -20.42 41.48 -114.76
CA GLN A 25 -19.64 41.99 -113.62
C GLN A 25 -20.38 41.84 -112.29
N ILE A 26 -21.69 42.09 -112.26
CA ILE A 26 -22.54 41.87 -111.09
C ILE A 26 -22.55 40.38 -110.72
N VAL A 27 -22.70 39.49 -111.70
CA VAL A 27 -22.65 38.04 -111.48
C VAL A 27 -21.28 37.63 -110.95
N ASN A 28 -20.18 38.12 -111.53
CA ASN A 28 -18.82 37.83 -111.05
C ASN A 28 -18.58 38.35 -109.62
N PHE A 29 -19.06 39.56 -109.30
CA PHE A 29 -19.01 40.10 -107.95
C PHE A 29 -19.84 39.28 -106.96
N LEU A 30 -21.06 38.86 -107.33
CA LEU A 30 -21.91 38.00 -106.50
C LEU A 30 -21.27 36.63 -106.28
N VAL A 31 -20.66 36.03 -107.30
CA VAL A 31 -19.91 34.77 -107.17
C VAL A 31 -18.71 34.96 -106.23
N LEU A 32 -17.98 36.07 -106.35
CA LEU A 32 -16.85 36.38 -105.46
C LEU A 32 -17.30 36.61 -104.01
N VAL A 33 -18.37 37.39 -103.79
CA VAL A 33 -18.94 37.63 -102.46
C VAL A 33 -19.46 36.32 -101.85
N TRP A 34 -20.09 35.46 -102.65
CA TRP A 34 -20.54 34.15 -102.21
C TRP A 34 -19.36 33.24 -101.82
N LEU A 35 -18.31 33.19 -102.64
CA LEU A 35 -17.07 32.46 -102.34
C LEU A 35 -16.39 33.00 -101.08
N LEU A 36 -16.33 34.32 -100.92
CA LEU A 36 -15.70 34.96 -99.76
C LEU A 36 -16.51 34.71 -98.48
N GLY A 37 -17.84 34.78 -98.56
CA GLY A 37 -18.74 34.44 -97.45
C GLY A 37 -18.65 32.97 -97.04
N ARG A 38 -18.51 32.05 -98.02
CA ARG A 38 -18.45 30.61 -97.77
C ARG A 38 -17.07 30.12 -97.34
N PHE A 39 -16.00 30.70 -97.87
CA PHE A 39 -14.62 30.22 -97.72
C PHE A 39 -13.79 31.02 -96.72
N LEU A 40 -14.12 32.29 -96.45
CA LEU A 40 -13.37 33.13 -95.51
C LEU A 40 -14.20 33.47 -94.27
N TYR A 41 -15.43 33.97 -94.43
CA TYR A 41 -16.21 34.48 -93.29
C TYR A 41 -16.63 33.37 -92.32
N ARG A 42 -17.14 32.24 -92.83
CA ARG A 42 -17.52 31.09 -92.00
C ARG A 42 -16.35 30.49 -91.21
N PRO A 43 -15.25 30.03 -91.83
CA PRO A 43 -14.15 29.43 -91.07
C PRO A 43 -13.45 30.41 -90.13
N VAL A 44 -13.40 31.71 -90.45
CA VAL A 44 -12.83 32.73 -89.55
C VAL A 44 -13.72 32.99 -88.34
N THR A 45 -15.04 33.13 -88.53
CA THR A 45 -15.98 33.33 -87.40
C THR A 45 -16.11 32.07 -86.54
N GLU A 46 -16.09 30.87 -87.14
CA GLU A 46 -15.99 29.61 -86.42
C GLU A 46 -14.71 29.55 -85.57
N ALA A 47 -13.54 29.88 -86.14
CA ALA A 47 -12.28 29.91 -85.40
C ALA A 47 -12.26 30.93 -84.26
N MET A 48 -12.88 32.10 -84.44
CA MET A 48 -13.05 33.08 -83.35
C MET A 48 -13.97 32.55 -82.25
N SER A 49 -15.11 31.93 -82.60
CA SER A 49 -16.04 31.34 -81.62
C SER A 49 -15.42 30.17 -80.83
N VAL A 50 -14.54 29.39 -81.47
CA VAL A 50 -13.81 28.30 -80.81
C VAL A 50 -12.80 28.85 -79.82
N ARG A 51 -12.07 29.92 -80.19
CA ARG A 51 -11.16 30.61 -79.27
C ARG A 51 -11.88 31.25 -78.10
N GLU A 52 -12.99 31.94 -78.36
CA GLU A 52 -13.80 32.60 -77.33
C GLU A 52 -14.35 31.57 -76.33
N ARG A 53 -14.93 30.46 -76.82
CA ARG A 53 -15.38 29.36 -75.97
C ARG A 53 -14.23 28.74 -75.18
N GLY A 54 -13.08 28.51 -75.82
CA GLY A 54 -11.90 27.96 -75.13
C GLY A 54 -11.34 28.88 -74.06
N ILE A 55 -11.41 30.20 -74.23
CA ILE A 55 -11.00 31.18 -73.20
C ILE A 55 -12.04 31.21 -72.07
N ALA A 56 -13.33 31.26 -72.40
CA ALA A 56 -14.41 31.24 -71.42
C ALA A 56 -14.38 29.97 -70.55
N GLU A 57 -14.15 28.80 -71.17
CA GLU A 57 -14.01 27.52 -70.46
C GLU A 57 -12.78 27.50 -69.55
N ARG A 58 -11.63 28.02 -70.01
CA ARG A 58 -10.42 28.12 -69.17
C ARG A 58 -10.62 29.06 -67.98
N LEU A 59 -11.31 30.18 -68.18
CA LEU A 59 -11.64 31.12 -67.10
C LEU A 59 -12.62 30.50 -66.10
N ALA A 60 -13.65 29.79 -66.58
CA ALA A 60 -14.61 29.08 -65.74
C ALA A 60 -13.91 27.98 -64.91
N GLN A 61 -13.07 27.15 -65.53
CA GLN A 61 -12.29 26.15 -64.81
C GLN A 61 -11.30 26.76 -63.81
N ALA A 62 -10.70 27.91 -64.12
CA ALA A 62 -9.83 28.61 -63.19
C ALA A 62 -10.61 29.14 -61.97
N ALA A 63 -11.80 29.73 -62.20
CA ALA A 63 -12.67 30.21 -61.13
C ALA A 63 -13.16 29.05 -60.23
N GLU A 64 -13.61 27.94 -60.82
CA GLU A 64 -14.04 26.74 -60.07
C GLU A 64 -12.90 26.16 -59.24
N ARG A 65 -11.69 26.09 -59.79
CA ARG A 65 -10.50 25.64 -59.04
C ARG A 65 -10.16 26.57 -57.89
N GLN A 66 -10.30 27.89 -58.08
CA GLN A 66 -10.04 28.87 -57.03
C GLN A 66 -11.08 28.78 -55.91
N GLU A 67 -12.36 28.62 -56.25
CA GLU A 67 -13.44 28.42 -55.27
C GLU A 67 -13.26 27.10 -54.50
N ALA A 68 -12.95 26.00 -55.21
CA ALA A 68 -12.67 24.71 -54.59
C ALA A 68 -11.42 24.75 -53.69
N ALA A 69 -10.38 25.52 -54.07
CA ALA A 69 -9.20 25.73 -53.24
C ALA A 69 -9.55 26.53 -51.97
N ALA A 70 -10.32 27.62 -52.09
CA ALA A 70 -10.77 28.42 -50.96
C ALA A 70 -11.63 27.61 -49.97
N LEU A 71 -12.55 26.78 -50.49
CA LEU A 71 -13.36 25.87 -49.66
C LEU A 71 -12.50 24.85 -48.91
N ARG A 72 -11.49 24.28 -49.58
CA ARG A 72 -10.55 23.34 -48.95
C ARG A 72 -9.68 24.01 -47.88
N GLU A 73 -9.28 25.25 -48.08
CA GLU A 73 -8.53 26.01 -47.07
C GLU A 73 -9.37 26.24 -45.81
N VAL A 74 -10.65 26.61 -45.97
CA VAL A 74 -11.59 26.76 -44.85
C VAL A 74 -11.79 25.42 -44.13
N GLU A 75 -12.09 24.35 -44.85
CA GLU A 75 -12.29 23.01 -44.27
C GLU A 75 -11.03 22.51 -43.54
N PHE A 76 -9.84 22.77 -44.10
CA PHE A 76 -8.57 22.42 -43.47
C PHE A 76 -8.35 23.23 -42.19
N GLY A 77 -8.65 24.53 -42.20
CA GLY A 77 -8.59 25.40 -41.02
C GLY A 77 -9.52 24.93 -39.91
N GLU A 78 -10.76 24.56 -40.23
CA GLU A 78 -11.72 24.03 -39.25
C GLU A 78 -11.28 22.69 -38.67
N ARG A 79 -10.76 21.78 -39.51
CA ARG A 79 -10.21 20.50 -39.06
C ARG A 79 -9.00 20.67 -38.16
N LEU A 80 -8.11 21.59 -38.49
CA LEU A 80 -6.93 21.90 -37.67
C LEU A 80 -7.36 22.45 -36.30
N ALA A 81 -8.30 23.40 -36.27
CA ALA A 81 -8.84 23.94 -35.03
C ALA A 81 -9.59 22.89 -34.19
N ALA A 82 -10.31 21.96 -34.82
CA ALA A 82 -10.94 20.84 -34.14
C ALA A 82 -9.88 19.88 -33.54
N PHE A 83 -8.84 19.55 -34.31
CA PHE A 83 -7.74 18.70 -33.86
C PHE A 83 -6.97 19.32 -32.69
N GLU A 84 -6.69 20.62 -32.74
CA GLU A 84 -6.03 21.34 -31.64
C GLU A 84 -6.87 21.32 -30.36
N ARG A 85 -8.19 21.54 -30.46
CA ARG A 85 -9.12 21.44 -29.32
C ARG A 85 -9.16 20.03 -28.73
N GLU A 86 -9.27 19.01 -29.56
CA GLU A 86 -9.27 17.61 -29.11
C GLU A 86 -7.94 17.23 -28.45
N ARG A 87 -6.82 17.71 -29.00
CA ARG A 87 -5.49 17.50 -28.43
C ARG A 87 -5.38 18.13 -27.04
N GLU A 88 -5.84 19.37 -26.88
CA GLU A 88 -5.80 20.05 -25.58
C GLU A 88 -6.72 19.36 -24.57
N GLN A 89 -7.94 18.98 -24.96
CA GLN A 89 -8.85 18.22 -24.10
C GLN A 89 -8.25 16.89 -23.65
N ARG A 90 -7.63 16.13 -24.56
CA ARG A 90 -6.92 14.89 -24.21
C ARG A 90 -5.76 15.15 -23.27
N ARG A 91 -5.01 16.23 -23.48
CA ARG A 91 -3.90 16.59 -22.60
C ARG A 91 -4.39 16.91 -21.19
N GLU A 92 -5.40 17.77 -21.06
CA GLU A 92 -6.01 18.09 -19.77
C GLU A 92 -6.61 16.87 -19.08
N GLN A 93 -7.18 15.92 -19.84
CA GLN A 93 -7.67 14.67 -19.29
C GLN A 93 -6.53 13.82 -18.73
N VAL A 94 -5.45 13.62 -19.50
CA VAL A 94 -4.27 12.86 -19.05
C VAL A 94 -3.62 13.52 -17.84
N GLU A 95 -3.52 14.84 -17.81
CA GLU A 95 -2.97 15.58 -16.65
C GLU A 95 -3.86 15.41 -15.40
N ARG A 96 -5.18 15.43 -15.56
CA ARG A 96 -6.13 15.15 -14.46
C ARG A 96 -6.01 13.72 -13.95
N GLU A 97 -6.06 12.74 -14.83
CA GLU A 97 -5.94 11.32 -14.48
C GLU A 97 -4.59 11.03 -13.79
N ALA A 98 -3.49 11.60 -14.29
CA ALA A 98 -2.17 11.48 -13.67
C ALA A 98 -2.12 12.13 -12.28
N SER A 99 -2.75 13.29 -12.10
CA SER A 99 -2.84 13.97 -10.81
C SER A 99 -3.65 13.17 -9.79
N GLU A 100 -4.79 12.63 -10.21
CA GLU A 100 -5.63 11.76 -9.37
C GLU A 100 -4.89 10.50 -8.98
N GLU A 101 -4.24 9.82 -9.92
CA GLU A 101 -3.50 8.60 -9.65
C GLU A 101 -2.31 8.88 -8.72
N LYS A 102 -1.58 9.98 -8.95
CA LYS A 102 -0.54 10.44 -8.03
C LYS A 102 -1.08 10.65 -6.62
N ALA A 103 -2.23 11.32 -6.48
CA ALA A 103 -2.85 11.54 -5.18
C ALA A 103 -3.24 10.21 -4.51
N ARG A 104 -3.82 9.26 -5.26
CA ARG A 104 -4.17 7.92 -4.78
C ARG A 104 -2.94 7.16 -4.29
N LEU A 105 -1.85 7.18 -5.06
CA LEU A 105 -0.59 6.51 -4.71
C LEU A 105 0.05 7.12 -3.46
N ILE A 106 0.04 8.45 -3.33
CA ILE A 106 0.55 9.13 -2.13
C ILE A 106 -0.29 8.77 -0.90
N GLU A 107 -1.61 8.76 -1.01
CA GLU A 107 -2.49 8.39 0.09
C GLU A 107 -2.35 6.90 0.46
N ALA A 108 -2.19 6.01 -0.51
CA ALA A 108 -1.87 4.61 -0.25
C ALA A 108 -0.54 4.47 0.50
N ALA A 109 0.53 5.11 0.01
CA ALA A 109 1.83 5.08 0.66
C ALA A 109 1.80 5.65 2.10
N ARG A 110 0.99 6.69 2.34
CA ARG A 110 0.77 7.25 3.69
C ARG A 110 0.06 6.26 4.61
N ARG A 111 -0.97 5.56 4.13
CA ARG A 111 -1.67 4.53 4.90
C ARG A 111 -0.74 3.38 5.25
N ASP A 112 0.01 2.88 4.27
CA ASP A 112 0.97 1.78 4.45
C ASP A 112 2.07 2.18 5.45
N ALA A 113 2.60 3.40 5.35
CA ALA A 113 3.58 3.92 6.30
C ALA A 113 3.01 4.04 7.72
N ALA A 114 1.76 4.52 7.86
CA ALA A 114 1.10 4.61 9.15
C ALA A 114 0.79 3.23 9.76
N GLU A 115 0.46 2.24 8.94
CA GLU A 115 0.29 0.84 9.36
C GLU A 115 1.61 0.22 9.81
N ALA A 116 2.68 0.41 9.03
CA ALA A 116 4.01 -0.05 9.38
C ALA A 116 4.51 0.60 10.69
N GLU A 117 4.27 1.90 10.88
CA GLU A 117 4.64 2.61 12.10
C GLU A 117 3.85 2.10 13.32
N ARG A 118 2.55 1.84 13.17
CA ARG A 118 1.74 1.22 14.24
C ARG A 118 2.26 -0.17 14.58
N GLY A 119 2.47 -1.02 13.58
CA GLY A 119 2.98 -2.37 13.77
C GLY A 119 4.36 -2.39 14.43
N TRP A 120 5.25 -1.46 14.04
CA TRP A 120 6.55 -1.29 14.65
C TRP A 120 6.47 -0.84 16.10
N ARG A 121 5.63 0.17 16.42
CA ARG A 121 5.42 0.62 17.80
C ARG A 121 4.86 -0.48 18.70
N GLU A 122 3.90 -1.25 18.20
CA GLU A 122 3.34 -2.38 18.93
C GLU A 122 4.36 -3.49 19.14
N GLY A 123 5.18 -3.78 18.12
CA GLY A 123 6.31 -4.72 18.21
C GLY A 123 7.33 -4.29 19.26
N LEU A 124 7.78 -3.04 19.19
CA LEU A 124 8.74 -2.47 20.14
C LEU A 124 8.18 -2.45 21.57
N ALA A 125 6.89 -2.20 21.74
CA ALA A 125 6.25 -2.27 23.05
C ALA A 125 6.17 -3.70 23.59
N ARG A 126 5.94 -4.70 22.73
CA ARG A 126 5.99 -6.13 23.12
C ARG A 126 7.40 -6.53 23.54
N GLU A 127 8.39 -6.22 22.73
CA GLU A 127 9.79 -6.56 22.99
C GLU A 127 10.30 -5.93 24.29
N GLN A 128 9.97 -4.66 24.56
CA GLN A 128 10.30 -4.03 25.85
C GLN A 128 9.65 -4.72 27.04
N ARG A 129 8.42 -5.24 26.91
CA ARG A 129 7.74 -5.98 27.99
C ARG A 129 8.38 -7.34 28.24
N GLU A 130 8.69 -8.06 27.16
CA GLU A 130 9.35 -9.36 27.24
C GLU A 130 10.75 -9.21 27.86
N PHE A 131 11.51 -8.21 27.42
CA PHE A 131 12.83 -7.89 27.96
C PHE A 131 12.74 -7.51 29.45
N ALA A 132 11.81 -6.63 29.83
CA ALA A 132 11.63 -6.25 31.23
C ALA A 132 11.21 -7.45 32.10
N GLY A 133 10.32 -8.30 31.60
CA GLY A 133 9.93 -9.54 32.28
C GLY A 133 11.11 -10.47 32.51
N ALA A 134 11.88 -10.75 31.46
CA ALA A 134 13.07 -11.60 31.53
C ALA A 134 14.12 -11.06 32.51
N LEU A 135 14.40 -9.74 32.47
CA LEU A 135 15.35 -9.10 33.37
C LEU A 135 14.90 -9.19 34.83
N HIS A 136 13.59 -9.03 35.09
CA HIS A 136 13.05 -9.14 36.44
C HIS A 136 13.12 -10.58 36.97
N ASP A 137 12.81 -11.57 36.15
CA ASP A 137 12.90 -12.98 36.54
C ASP A 137 14.35 -13.37 36.86
N GLU A 138 15.30 -12.90 36.05
CA GLU A 138 16.74 -13.09 36.28
C GLU A 138 17.19 -12.41 37.59
N LEU A 139 16.77 -11.17 37.83
CA LEU A 139 17.10 -10.44 39.05
C LEU A 139 16.48 -11.10 40.29
N ALA A 140 15.23 -11.54 40.21
CA ALA A 140 14.54 -12.21 41.31
C ALA A 140 15.23 -13.53 41.66
N ALA A 141 15.62 -14.32 40.65
CA ALA A 141 16.39 -15.55 40.85
C ALA A 141 17.77 -15.26 41.47
N ALA A 142 18.48 -14.23 41.00
CA ALA A 142 19.78 -13.84 41.53
C ALA A 142 19.70 -13.38 43.01
N VAL A 143 18.69 -12.57 43.35
CA VAL A 143 18.45 -12.12 44.73
C VAL A 143 18.05 -13.28 45.64
N ALA A 144 17.16 -14.16 45.18
CA ALA A 144 16.77 -15.36 45.92
C ALA A 144 17.98 -16.27 46.18
N PHE A 145 18.82 -16.48 45.17
CA PHE A 145 20.05 -17.25 45.32
C PHE A 145 21.02 -16.62 46.32
N ALA A 146 21.26 -15.31 46.22
CA ALA A 146 22.16 -14.59 47.14
C ALA A 146 21.62 -14.59 48.59
N ALA A 147 20.32 -14.36 48.77
CA ALA A 147 19.67 -14.40 50.08
C ALA A 147 19.72 -15.80 50.69
N GLY A 148 19.44 -16.85 49.90
CA GLY A 148 19.54 -18.24 50.34
C GLY A 148 20.96 -18.59 50.78
N ARG A 149 21.97 -18.19 50.00
CA ARG A 149 23.37 -18.42 50.36
C ARG A 149 23.78 -17.65 51.62
N CYS A 150 23.40 -16.38 51.74
CA CYS A 150 23.66 -15.58 52.94
C CYS A 150 23.02 -16.20 54.20
N LEU A 151 21.78 -16.69 54.08
CA LEU A 151 21.10 -17.36 55.20
C LEU A 151 21.74 -18.70 55.53
N ALA A 152 22.21 -19.47 54.54
CA ALA A 152 22.99 -20.68 54.78
C ALA A 152 24.29 -20.38 55.52
N ASP A 153 25.02 -19.33 55.12
CA ASP A 153 26.29 -18.93 55.74
C ASP A 153 26.10 -18.38 57.17
N LEU A 154 24.93 -17.81 57.48
CA LEU A 154 24.56 -17.27 58.79
C LEU A 154 23.79 -18.25 59.69
N ALA A 155 23.49 -19.45 59.20
CA ALA A 155 22.78 -20.47 59.96
C ALA A 155 23.66 -20.93 61.14
N ASP A 156 23.33 -20.44 62.33
CA ASP A 156 23.89 -20.91 63.59
C ASP A 156 22.83 -21.73 64.37
N THR A 157 23.26 -22.36 65.47
CA THR A 157 22.39 -23.17 66.33
C THR A 157 21.16 -22.43 66.85
N LYS A 158 21.18 -21.09 66.95
CA LYS A 158 20.00 -20.31 67.36
C LYS A 158 18.99 -20.18 66.22
N VAL A 159 19.44 -19.97 64.99
CA VAL A 159 18.55 -19.92 63.82
C VAL A 159 17.96 -21.29 63.52
N GLU A 160 18.75 -22.36 63.68
CA GLU A 160 18.30 -23.76 63.57
C GLU A 160 17.21 -24.09 64.59
N ALA A 161 17.39 -23.73 65.85
CA ALA A 161 16.37 -23.91 66.89
C ALA A 161 15.06 -23.16 66.58
N ARG A 162 15.15 -21.95 66.01
CA ARG A 162 13.96 -21.21 65.56
C ARG A 162 13.29 -21.86 64.35
N ALA A 163 14.06 -22.44 63.42
CA ALA A 163 13.51 -23.20 62.31
C ALA A 163 12.67 -24.41 62.79
N ILE A 164 13.17 -25.12 63.81
CA ILE A 164 12.44 -26.21 64.48
C ILE A 164 11.11 -25.72 65.05
N GLU A 165 11.11 -24.63 65.82
CA GLU A 165 9.88 -24.08 66.40
C GLU A 165 8.84 -23.71 65.32
N ARG A 166 9.28 -23.07 64.23
CA ARG A 166 8.39 -22.67 63.13
C ARG A 166 7.85 -23.87 62.35
N PHE A 167 8.63 -24.92 62.19
CA PHE A 167 8.16 -26.15 61.58
C PHE A 167 7.09 -26.84 62.44
N VAL A 168 7.30 -26.89 63.77
CA VAL A 168 6.32 -27.41 64.73
C VAL A 168 5.00 -26.64 64.67
N ASP A 169 5.05 -25.32 64.64
CA ASP A 169 3.85 -24.48 64.49
C ASP A 169 3.11 -24.80 63.17
N ARG A 170 3.86 -24.96 62.06
CA ARG A 170 3.28 -25.30 60.76
C ARG A 170 2.60 -26.67 60.77
N LEU A 171 3.19 -27.66 61.44
CA LEU A 171 2.57 -28.99 61.61
C LEU A 171 1.23 -28.92 62.35
N ALA A 172 1.11 -28.04 63.35
CA ALA A 172 -0.14 -27.85 64.08
C ALA A 172 -1.26 -27.24 63.21
N THR A 173 -0.89 -26.37 62.26
CA THR A 173 -1.82 -25.69 61.36
C THR A 173 -2.11 -26.43 60.05
N LEU A 174 -1.65 -27.68 59.90
CA LEU A 174 -1.85 -28.44 58.66
C LEU A 174 -3.33 -28.66 58.32
N ASP A 175 -3.62 -28.54 57.03
CA ASP A 175 -4.91 -28.84 56.44
C ASP A 175 -5.26 -30.33 56.60
N GLU A 176 -6.55 -30.64 56.75
CA GLU A 176 -7.04 -31.99 57.02
C GLU A 176 -6.66 -33.07 55.97
N PRO A 177 -6.51 -32.76 54.66
CA PRO A 177 -5.99 -33.72 53.68
C PRO A 177 -4.51 -34.06 53.92
N ALA A 178 -3.68 -33.05 54.19
CA ALA A 178 -2.25 -33.23 54.45
C ALA A 178 -2.01 -33.96 55.77
N ARG A 179 -2.79 -33.62 56.79
CA ARG A 179 -2.77 -34.32 58.09
C ARG A 179 -3.10 -35.80 57.95
N ARG A 180 -4.14 -36.15 57.18
CA ARG A 180 -4.52 -37.57 56.94
C ARG A 180 -3.46 -38.35 56.16
N GLY A 181 -2.85 -37.74 55.15
CA GLY A 181 -1.77 -38.38 54.36
C GLY A 181 -0.51 -38.67 55.18
N LEU A 182 -0.23 -37.85 56.19
CA LEU A 182 0.88 -38.06 57.12
C LEU A 182 0.54 -39.01 58.28
N ALA A 183 -0.68 -38.94 58.84
CA ALA A 183 -1.11 -39.80 59.94
C ALA A 183 -1.37 -41.24 59.51
N GLY A 184 -1.70 -41.50 58.24
CA GLY A 184 -1.89 -42.85 57.70
C GLY A 184 -0.59 -43.60 57.35
N ALA A 185 0.57 -43.01 57.60
CA ALA A 185 1.86 -43.51 57.15
C ALA A 185 2.52 -44.46 58.17
N ASP A 186 2.97 -45.63 57.71
CA ASP A 186 3.72 -46.60 58.53
C ASP A 186 5.13 -46.12 58.90
N ALA A 187 5.71 -45.24 58.07
CA ALA A 187 7.02 -44.65 58.30
C ALA A 187 7.04 -43.18 57.86
N LEU A 188 7.58 -42.33 58.73
CA LEU A 188 7.80 -40.92 58.51
C LEU A 188 9.31 -40.65 58.51
N VAL A 189 9.76 -39.81 57.59
CA VAL A 189 11.15 -39.36 57.57
C VAL A 189 11.18 -37.85 57.75
N VAL A 190 11.96 -37.40 58.73
CA VAL A 190 12.30 -36.00 58.97
C VAL A 190 13.67 -35.76 58.37
N ALA A 191 13.74 -34.94 57.32
CA ALA A 191 14.98 -34.50 56.72
C ALA A 191 15.29 -33.07 57.16
N THR A 192 16.48 -32.83 57.73
CA THR A 192 16.92 -31.51 58.19
C THR A 192 18.18 -31.04 57.47
N ALA A 193 18.25 -29.72 57.25
CA ALA A 193 19.41 -29.05 56.69
C ALA A 193 20.68 -29.11 57.56
N PHE A 194 20.50 -29.38 58.85
CA PHE A 194 21.51 -29.35 59.91
C PHE A 194 21.40 -30.61 60.78
N GLU A 195 22.46 -30.92 61.52
CA GLU A 195 22.49 -32.06 62.43
C GLU A 195 21.69 -31.74 63.70
N LEU A 196 20.67 -32.55 63.99
CA LEU A 196 19.88 -32.42 65.21
C LEU A 196 20.54 -33.16 66.37
N ASP A 197 20.60 -32.52 67.53
CA ASP A 197 21.05 -33.20 68.75
C ASP A 197 19.99 -34.20 69.28
N ALA A 198 20.37 -35.06 70.23
CA ALA A 198 19.47 -36.08 70.76
C ALA A 198 18.24 -35.49 71.49
N GLY A 199 18.35 -34.30 72.08
CA GLY A 199 17.26 -33.62 72.75
C GLY A 199 16.26 -33.00 71.76
N GLU A 200 16.77 -32.43 70.67
CA GLU A 200 16.00 -31.87 69.57
C GLU A 200 15.26 -32.97 68.81
N GLN A 201 15.93 -34.09 68.48
CA GLN A 201 15.31 -35.25 67.86
C GLN A 201 14.14 -35.78 68.71
N ALA A 202 14.36 -35.96 70.02
CA ALA A 202 13.31 -36.44 70.92
C ALA A 202 12.13 -35.47 71.02
N ARG A 203 12.39 -34.15 71.05
CA ARG A 203 11.35 -33.12 71.07
C ARG A 203 10.54 -33.13 69.76
N LEU A 204 11.21 -33.15 68.61
CA LEU A 204 10.55 -33.16 67.31
C LEU A 204 9.68 -34.42 67.14
N GLU A 205 10.22 -35.57 67.54
CA GLU A 205 9.52 -36.85 67.47
C GLU A 205 8.26 -36.86 68.35
N ALA A 206 8.36 -36.35 69.58
CA ALA A 206 7.21 -36.23 70.49
C ALA A 206 6.12 -35.32 69.92
N THR A 207 6.50 -34.19 69.32
CA THR A 207 5.56 -33.26 68.67
C THR A 207 4.90 -33.88 67.45
N ILE A 208 5.65 -34.55 66.57
CA ILE A 208 5.13 -35.23 65.39
C ILE A 208 4.12 -36.30 65.82
N ARG A 209 4.47 -37.13 66.81
CA ARG A 209 3.55 -38.16 67.34
C ARG A 209 2.30 -37.55 67.97
N GLY A 210 2.41 -36.41 68.65
CA GLY A 210 1.27 -35.70 69.23
C GLY A 210 0.34 -35.08 68.18
N ALA A 211 0.88 -34.57 67.08
CA ALA A 211 0.12 -33.91 66.02
C ALA A 211 -0.50 -34.88 65.00
N LEU A 212 0.07 -36.08 64.83
CA LEU A 212 -0.24 -37.02 63.73
C LEU A 212 -0.68 -38.42 64.19
N ALA A 213 -1.21 -38.57 65.40
CA ALA A 213 -1.64 -39.87 65.92
C ALA A 213 -2.75 -40.53 65.06
N PRO A 214 -2.63 -41.82 64.68
CA PRO A 214 -1.54 -42.77 64.98
C PRO A 214 -0.37 -42.68 63.98
N ALA A 215 0.73 -42.05 64.38
CA ALA A 215 1.92 -41.92 63.52
C ALA A 215 2.78 -43.20 63.58
N GLY A 216 3.27 -43.65 62.41
CA GLY A 216 4.23 -44.74 62.30
C GLY A 216 5.65 -44.39 62.79
N SER A 217 6.65 -45.21 62.44
CA SER A 217 8.04 -45.02 62.89
C SER A 217 8.67 -43.74 62.30
N VAL A 218 9.30 -42.91 63.13
CA VAL A 218 9.96 -41.66 62.69
C VAL A 218 11.47 -41.91 62.52
N ARG A 219 12.03 -41.53 61.37
CA ARG A 219 13.47 -41.57 61.10
C ARG A 219 13.98 -40.17 60.80
N PHE A 220 15.21 -39.88 61.23
CA PHE A 220 15.88 -38.62 60.95
C PHE A 220 16.95 -38.81 59.89
N GLU A 221 17.01 -37.88 58.93
CA GLU A 221 18.00 -37.85 57.86
C GLU A 221 18.60 -36.44 57.74
N HIS A 222 19.89 -36.37 57.44
CA HIS A 222 20.56 -35.12 57.16
C HIS A 222 20.53 -34.83 55.66
N ALA A 223 19.96 -33.67 55.29
CA ALA A 223 19.70 -33.25 53.91
C ALA A 223 20.21 -31.82 53.69
N PRO A 224 21.53 -31.64 53.48
CA PRO A 224 22.17 -30.32 53.39
C PRO A 224 21.71 -29.49 52.18
N GLN A 225 21.02 -30.09 51.22
CA GLN A 225 20.39 -29.39 50.09
C GLN A 225 19.19 -28.52 50.50
N LEU A 226 18.61 -28.73 51.69
CA LEU A 226 17.58 -27.85 52.25
C LEU A 226 18.29 -26.62 52.81
N VAL A 227 18.04 -25.42 52.29
CA VAL A 227 18.59 -24.21 52.92
C VAL A 227 17.78 -23.89 54.17
N LEU A 228 18.38 -24.10 55.35
CA LEU A 228 17.79 -23.76 56.65
C LEU A 228 16.35 -24.27 56.79
N GLY A 229 16.16 -25.56 56.50
CA GLY A 229 14.84 -26.16 56.35
C GLY A 229 14.68 -27.54 56.98
N ILE A 230 13.43 -27.88 57.23
CA ILE A 230 12.97 -29.15 57.78
C ILE A 230 11.87 -29.68 56.85
N GLU A 231 11.99 -30.93 56.43
CA GLU A 231 11.01 -31.63 55.62
C GLU A 231 10.52 -32.87 56.34
N LEU A 232 9.20 -33.06 56.39
CA LEU A 232 8.57 -34.31 56.81
C LEU A 232 7.98 -34.99 55.58
N ARG A 233 8.44 -36.20 55.30
CA ARG A 233 8.00 -37.01 54.16
C ARG A 233 7.39 -38.33 54.61
N SER A 234 6.28 -38.66 53.97
CA SER A 234 5.60 -39.96 53.92
C SER A 234 5.68 -40.50 52.47
N ALA A 235 5.22 -41.72 52.22
CA ALA A 235 5.12 -42.29 50.87
C ALA A 235 4.30 -41.42 49.91
N ASP A 236 3.20 -40.83 50.40
CA ASP A 236 2.21 -40.12 49.58
C ASP A 236 2.08 -38.63 49.91
N THR A 237 2.83 -38.11 50.89
CA THR A 237 2.68 -36.72 51.34
C THR A 237 4.01 -36.15 51.82
N ARG A 238 4.30 -34.91 51.44
CA ARG A 238 5.47 -34.15 51.87
C ARG A 238 5.03 -32.80 52.42
N VAL A 239 5.57 -32.42 53.58
CA VAL A 239 5.44 -31.10 54.15
C VAL A 239 6.83 -30.55 54.40
N THR A 240 7.17 -29.47 53.72
CA THR A 240 8.45 -28.78 53.87
C THR A 240 8.23 -27.44 54.56
N TRP A 241 9.19 -27.04 55.37
CA TRP A 241 9.38 -25.64 55.76
C TRP A 241 10.85 -25.33 55.52
N SER A 242 11.15 -24.47 54.57
CA SER A 242 12.52 -24.04 54.27
C SER A 242 12.55 -22.59 53.85
N VAL A 243 13.72 -21.97 54.02
CA VAL A 243 13.97 -20.62 53.50
C VAL A 243 13.84 -20.60 51.98
N SER A 244 14.26 -21.68 51.29
CA SER A 244 14.10 -21.82 49.84
C SER A 244 12.65 -21.76 49.38
N GLU A 245 11.72 -22.38 50.12
CA GLU A 245 10.29 -22.33 49.82
C GLU A 245 9.73 -20.90 49.98
N TYR A 246 10.16 -20.18 51.02
CA TYR A 246 9.75 -18.80 51.25
C TYR A 246 10.30 -17.83 50.19
N LEU A 247 11.56 -18.01 49.78
CA LEU A 247 12.17 -17.23 48.70
C LEU A 247 11.53 -17.54 47.34
N ALA A 248 11.21 -18.80 47.07
CA ALA A 248 10.50 -19.20 45.85
C ALA A 248 9.08 -18.65 45.81
N GLU A 249 8.38 -18.61 46.96
CA GLU A 249 7.07 -17.97 47.08
C GLU A 249 7.15 -16.45 46.87
N ALA A 250 8.14 -15.79 47.48
CA ALA A 250 8.37 -14.35 47.26
C ALA A 250 8.66 -14.04 45.78
N GLN A 251 9.49 -14.87 45.12
CA GLN A 251 9.76 -14.77 43.68
C GLN A 251 8.48 -14.95 42.85
N ARG A 252 7.65 -15.96 43.15
CA ARG A 252 6.36 -16.17 42.47
C ARG A 252 5.43 -14.98 42.62
N ARG A 253 5.27 -14.44 43.83
CA ARG A 253 4.42 -13.27 44.10
C ARG A 253 4.91 -12.02 43.36
N ILE A 254 6.23 -11.83 43.23
CA ILE A 254 6.79 -10.73 42.44
C ILE A 254 6.44 -10.95 40.96
N GLY A 255 6.66 -12.15 40.42
CA GLY A 255 6.31 -12.50 39.04
C GLY A 255 4.83 -12.27 38.73
N GLU A 256 3.92 -12.73 39.60
CA GLU A 256 2.47 -12.57 39.45
C GLU A 256 2.03 -11.09 39.45
N ARG A 257 2.56 -10.28 40.37
CA ARG A 257 2.21 -8.84 40.42
C ARG A 257 2.74 -8.09 39.21
N MET A 258 3.89 -8.51 38.67
CA MET A 258 4.44 -7.93 37.45
C MET A 258 3.65 -8.34 36.21
N ALA A 259 3.25 -9.60 36.09
CA ALA A 259 2.34 -10.05 35.05
C ALA A 259 1.01 -9.28 35.10
N ALA A 260 0.47 -9.06 36.30
CA ALA A 260 -0.73 -8.25 36.50
C ALA A 260 -0.51 -6.76 36.16
N ALA A 261 0.64 -6.17 36.51
CA ALA A 261 0.97 -4.79 36.16
C ALA A 261 1.15 -4.60 34.65
N GLN A 262 1.79 -5.55 33.97
CA GLN A 262 1.94 -5.56 32.52
C GLN A 262 0.59 -5.72 31.80
N ALA A 263 -0.31 -6.55 32.35
CA ALA A 263 -1.68 -6.69 31.84
C ALA A 263 -2.55 -5.45 32.08
N ALA A 264 -2.37 -4.74 33.20
CA ALA A 264 -3.13 -3.52 33.50
C ALA A 264 -2.76 -2.33 32.58
N VAL A 265 -1.50 -2.24 32.15
CA VAL A 265 -1.05 -1.26 31.13
C VAL A 265 -1.67 -1.55 29.75
N HIS A 266 -2.18 -2.76 29.52
CA HIS A 266 -2.75 -3.20 28.25
C HIS A 266 -4.24 -2.88 28.07
N VAL A 267 -4.96 -2.35 29.06
CA VAL A 267 -6.38 -1.96 28.85
C VAL A 267 -6.43 -0.81 27.83
N PRO A 268 -6.93 -1.03 26.60
CA PRO A 268 -7.03 0.05 25.64
C PRO A 268 -8.08 1.03 26.17
N ALA A 269 -7.71 2.31 26.23
CA ALA A 269 -8.66 3.38 26.50
C ALA A 269 -9.86 3.20 25.55
N PRO A 270 -11.12 3.31 26.04
CA PRO A 270 -12.27 3.17 25.17
C PRO A 270 -12.11 4.17 24.02
N SER A 271 -12.04 3.62 22.80
CA SER A 271 -12.08 4.39 21.56
C SER A 271 -13.18 5.42 21.70
N ARG A 272 -12.81 6.71 21.74
CA ARG A 272 -13.77 7.80 21.61
C ARG A 272 -14.36 7.66 20.23
N ALA A 273 -15.46 6.91 20.13
CA ALA A 273 -16.36 6.94 19.00
C ALA A 273 -16.70 8.41 18.78
N SER A 274 -16.26 8.90 17.63
CA SER A 274 -16.62 10.17 17.03
C SER A 274 -18.13 10.36 17.07
N ALA A 275 -18.61 11.10 18.05
CA ALA A 275 -19.93 11.73 18.07
C ALA A 275 -19.73 13.19 17.62
N THR A 276 -19.54 13.37 16.32
CA THR A 276 -19.70 14.67 15.65
C THR A 276 -20.28 14.39 14.28
N ASP A 277 -21.62 14.44 14.18
CA ASP A 277 -22.36 15.24 13.20
C ASP A 277 -23.84 14.81 13.22
N ALA A 278 -24.66 15.72 13.75
CA ALA A 278 -26.09 15.83 13.50
C ALA A 278 -26.41 17.32 13.38
#